data_AF-A0A850PPN4-F1
#
_entry.id   AF-A0A850PPN4-F1
#
_cell.length_a   1.000
_cell.length_b   1.000
_cell.length_c   1.000
_cell.angle_alpha   90.00
_cell.angle_beta   90.00
_cell.angle_gamma   90.00
#
_symmetry.space_group_name_H-M   'P 1'
#
loop_
_entity.id
_entity.type
_entity.pdbx_description
1 polymer ?
#
loop_
_entity_poly.entity_id
_entity_poly.type
_entity_poly.pdbx_seq_one_letter_code
_entity_poly.pdbx_strand_id
1 'polypeptide(L)'
;MTTMSDDTTTDSSDGDDDPRRDVLLNSSEDLAGPDRYPRMWNMSAGLAFFQAVIRPDTPDRPEYVSVPMPSSTTTDLETRGARIFAVARWNALWEAAQFRRRFFHDDTDADTDDYAKLPPDLARIADLGDNNIVFIPRTQTRYYDYAPLFHLLPRATLDRYGLPMLTGGQWPFWTELTNPDPYLPADFSQRLSRAWEAAIWRHLMPGSPQMAFTKDDPIRILAHNLDFWVPAVTEAMEDEMRTWPIIDTDGPVGPLRLSNGEILEGVTAGGPRVGSDLWAGEEEAAEFVERTVDAADKTGRLRDILDAVRSHRVHDDFSDRWSHAKEDFDRTLNHKRSKVTVTFVEVDHTTPVHGPETEVVGQLACSDFLTLLNPRDREVVVVLRSGVTSLTDVGKILGYSSHSAVSKRLARIRDQAASFFDET
;
A
#
# COMPACT_ATOMS: atom_id res chain seq x y z
N MET A 1 36.19 38.14 -53.79
CA MET A 1 37.29 37.75 -52.89
C MET A 1 37.03 38.46 -51.57
N THR A 2 36.28 37.80 -50.70
CA THR A 2 35.97 38.30 -49.34
C THR A 2 35.96 37.07 -48.45
N THR A 3 36.96 37.01 -47.58
CA THR A 3 37.19 36.02 -46.54
C THR A 3 36.05 36.04 -45.52
N MET A 4 35.38 34.91 -45.35
CA MET A 4 34.49 34.63 -44.21
C MET A 4 35.31 33.94 -43.13
N SER A 5 35.33 34.52 -41.94
CA SER A 5 35.86 33.89 -40.73
C SER A 5 34.87 32.81 -40.28
N ASP A 6 35.29 31.56 -40.36
CA ASP A 6 34.73 30.48 -39.54
C ASP A 6 35.42 30.53 -38.18
N ASP A 7 34.68 31.00 -37.17
CA ASP A 7 34.95 30.60 -35.79
C ASP A 7 33.63 30.57 -35.04
N THR A 8 33.01 29.40 -35.00
CA THR A 8 32.03 29.04 -33.97
C THR A 8 32.23 27.58 -33.66
N THR A 9 33.34 27.31 -32.97
CA THR A 9 33.51 26.10 -32.18
C THR A 9 32.36 26.08 -31.17
N THR A 10 31.30 25.34 -31.49
CA THR A 10 30.21 25.08 -30.56
C THR A 10 30.77 24.07 -29.58
N ASP A 11 31.14 24.57 -28.40
CA ASP A 11 31.55 23.79 -27.24
C ASP A 11 30.33 23.01 -26.76
N SER A 12 30.07 21.88 -27.43
CA SER A 12 29.17 20.84 -26.92
C SER A 12 29.89 20.19 -25.75
N SER A 13 29.80 20.85 -24.60
CA SER A 13 30.10 20.25 -23.31
C SER A 13 29.15 19.08 -23.12
N ASP A 14 29.69 17.87 -23.17
CA ASP A 14 29.08 16.67 -22.62
C ASP A 14 28.60 16.98 -21.19
N GLY A 15 27.29 17.20 -21.06
CA GLY A 15 26.63 17.37 -19.78
C GLY A 15 26.63 16.04 -19.06
N ASP A 16 27.43 15.96 -18.01
CA ASP A 16 27.45 14.89 -17.01
C ASP A 16 26.04 14.81 -16.38
N ASP A 17 25.18 13.97 -16.96
CA ASP A 17 23.79 13.76 -16.55
C ASP A 17 23.82 12.97 -15.23
N ASP A 18 23.94 13.67 -14.10
CA ASP A 18 23.99 13.04 -12.78
C ASP A 18 22.64 12.35 -12.52
N PRO A 19 22.56 11.00 -12.53
CA PRO A 19 21.30 10.27 -12.38
C PRO A 19 20.64 10.51 -11.00
N ARG A 20 21.36 11.13 -10.07
CA ARG A 20 20.81 11.58 -8.77
C ARG A 20 19.80 12.70 -8.90
N ARG A 21 19.93 13.57 -9.92
CA ARG A 21 19.04 14.72 -10.09
C ARG A 21 17.61 14.31 -10.43
N ASP A 22 17.43 13.12 -10.98
CA ASP A 22 16.11 12.58 -11.29
C ASP A 22 15.39 12.04 -10.03
N VAL A 23 16.14 11.77 -8.95
CA VAL A 23 15.63 11.11 -7.73
C VAL A 23 15.62 12.03 -6.52
N LEU A 24 16.74 12.72 -6.28
CA LEU A 24 16.94 13.58 -5.11
C LEU A 24 16.66 15.04 -5.47
N LEU A 25 15.84 15.69 -4.66
CA LEU A 25 15.71 17.14 -4.69
C LEU A 25 16.83 17.76 -3.86
N ASN A 26 17.50 18.77 -4.41
CA ASN A 26 18.38 19.59 -3.61
C ASN A 26 17.58 20.65 -2.87
N SER A 27 17.99 20.96 -1.64
CA SER A 27 17.31 21.95 -0.78
C SER A 27 17.23 23.37 -1.35
N SER A 28 18.05 23.67 -2.35
CA SER A 28 18.14 24.97 -3.03
C SER A 28 17.31 25.05 -4.31
N GLU A 29 16.69 23.96 -4.73
CA GLU A 29 15.85 23.92 -5.93
C GLU A 29 14.47 24.50 -5.61
N ASP A 30 13.86 25.20 -6.57
CA ASP A 30 12.53 25.81 -6.40
C ASP A 30 11.46 24.76 -6.07
N LEU A 31 11.62 23.54 -6.58
CA LEU A 31 10.75 22.39 -6.31
C LEU A 31 10.83 21.90 -4.86
N ALA A 32 11.85 22.28 -4.10
CA ALA A 32 12.00 21.96 -2.67
C ALA A 32 11.26 22.95 -1.75
N GLY A 33 10.61 23.97 -2.32
CA GLY A 33 9.83 24.96 -1.58
C GLY A 33 8.54 24.36 -0.99
N PRO A 34 8.01 24.94 0.11
CA PRO A 34 6.82 24.43 0.80
C PRO A 34 5.54 24.48 -0.05
N ASP A 35 5.51 25.28 -1.12
CA ASP A 35 4.37 25.37 -2.05
C ASP A 35 4.41 24.28 -3.14
N ARG A 36 5.50 23.50 -3.21
CA ARG A 36 5.73 22.49 -4.25
C ARG A 36 6.09 21.12 -3.68
N TYR A 37 6.70 21.10 -2.50
CA TYR A 37 7.07 19.90 -1.76
C TYR A 37 6.28 19.79 -0.45
N PRO A 38 5.79 18.59 -0.08
CA PRO A 38 5.94 17.33 -0.79
C PRO A 38 4.93 17.19 -1.94
N ARG A 39 5.12 16.21 -2.82
CA ARG A 39 4.34 16.06 -4.05
C ARG A 39 4.03 14.61 -4.38
N MET A 40 2.80 14.35 -4.80
CA MET A 40 2.39 13.09 -5.41
C MET A 40 1.48 13.39 -6.59
N TRP A 41 1.60 12.63 -7.67
CA TRP A 41 0.83 12.84 -8.88
C TRP A 41 0.43 11.54 -9.56
N ASN A 42 -0.52 11.63 -10.47
CA ASN A 42 -1.02 10.53 -11.28
C ASN A 42 -0.92 10.86 -12.77
N MET A 43 -0.59 9.86 -13.59
CA MET A 43 -0.64 9.98 -15.04
C MET A 43 -1.94 9.37 -15.57
N SER A 44 -2.64 10.10 -16.44
CA SER A 44 -3.83 9.59 -17.12
C SER A 44 -3.50 8.36 -17.95
N ALA A 45 -4.38 7.35 -17.90
CA ALA A 45 -4.34 6.21 -18.81
C ALA A 45 -4.41 6.65 -20.29
N GLY A 46 -5.10 7.77 -20.57
CA GLY A 46 -5.30 8.31 -21.92
C GLY A 46 -4.10 8.99 -22.52
N LEU A 47 -3.14 9.42 -21.68
CA LEU A 47 -1.93 10.07 -22.18
C LEU A 47 -0.96 9.08 -22.83
N ALA A 48 -1.02 7.80 -22.44
CA ALA A 48 0.00 6.83 -22.84
C ALA A 48 -0.51 5.50 -23.42
N PHE A 49 -1.68 5.01 -22.99
CA PHE A 49 -2.04 3.61 -23.24
C PHE A 49 -3.46 3.40 -23.80
N PHE A 50 -4.47 4.12 -23.31
CA PHE A 50 -5.87 3.73 -23.54
C PHE A 50 -6.77 4.91 -23.91
N GLN A 51 -7.42 4.84 -25.06
CA GLN A 51 -8.40 5.86 -25.48
C GLN A 51 -9.71 5.77 -24.69
N ALA A 52 -10.02 4.63 -24.07
CA ALA A 52 -11.18 4.45 -23.21
C ALA A 52 -10.86 3.49 -22.06
N VAL A 53 -11.55 3.67 -20.95
CA VAL A 53 -11.52 2.80 -19.77
C VAL A 53 -12.95 2.43 -19.39
N ILE A 54 -13.08 1.35 -18.64
CA ILE A 54 -14.33 0.95 -18.00
C ILE A 54 -14.24 1.33 -16.53
N ARG A 55 -15.37 1.72 -15.93
CA ARG A 55 -15.46 2.10 -14.52
C ARG A 55 -16.61 1.37 -13.86
N PRO A 56 -16.36 0.57 -12.82
CA PRO A 56 -17.44 0.02 -12.02
C PRO A 56 -18.10 1.11 -11.17
N ASP A 57 -19.41 1.02 -11.01
CA ASP A 57 -20.21 1.86 -10.11
C ASP A 57 -19.78 1.65 -8.64
N THR A 58 -19.41 0.41 -8.30
CA THR A 58 -18.86 0.03 -6.99
C THR A 58 -17.57 -0.77 -7.23
N PRO A 59 -16.40 -0.12 -7.16
CA PRO A 59 -15.13 -0.81 -7.23
C PRO A 59 -14.84 -1.57 -5.94
N ASP A 60 -14.23 -2.74 -6.08
CA ASP A 60 -13.68 -3.45 -4.93
C ASP A 60 -12.48 -2.67 -4.36
N ARG A 61 -12.05 -2.99 -3.14
CA ARG A 61 -10.84 -2.38 -2.55
C ARG A 61 -9.60 -2.90 -3.27
N PRO A 62 -8.59 -2.04 -3.55
CA PRO A 62 -7.36 -2.51 -4.19
C PRO A 62 -6.55 -3.44 -3.29
N GLU A 63 -6.08 -4.54 -3.87
CA GLU A 63 -5.10 -5.46 -3.32
C GLU A 63 -3.73 -5.22 -3.95
N TYR A 64 -2.73 -4.98 -3.10
CA TYR A 64 -1.40 -4.57 -3.51
C TYR A 64 -0.41 -5.74 -3.61
N VAL A 65 -0.22 -6.27 -4.82
CA VAL A 65 0.70 -7.40 -5.03
C VAL A 65 2.11 -6.88 -5.30
N SER A 66 3.03 -7.17 -4.38
CA SER A 66 4.44 -6.91 -4.60
C SER A 66 4.99 -7.80 -5.74
N VAL A 67 5.62 -7.18 -6.73
CA VAL A 67 6.20 -7.89 -7.88
C VAL A 67 7.71 -7.71 -7.89
N PRO A 68 8.52 -8.78 -8.01
CA PRO A 68 9.97 -8.66 -8.04
C PRO A 68 10.38 -7.87 -9.29
N MET A 69 11.29 -6.91 -9.12
CA MET A 69 11.85 -6.16 -10.24
C MET A 69 13.22 -6.69 -10.64
N PRO A 70 13.55 -6.74 -11.94
CA PRO A 70 14.85 -7.18 -12.38
C PRO A 70 15.90 -6.16 -11.94
N SER A 71 17.00 -6.65 -11.37
CA SER A 71 18.07 -5.78 -10.91
C SER A 71 18.76 -5.10 -12.10
N SER A 72 18.99 -3.79 -11.96
CA SER A 72 19.68 -2.95 -12.95
C SER A 72 21.11 -3.42 -13.26
N THR A 73 21.73 -4.21 -12.38
CA THR A 73 23.12 -4.64 -12.53
C THR A 73 23.28 -6.01 -13.21
N THR A 74 22.20 -6.79 -13.33
CA THR A 74 22.27 -8.20 -13.75
C THR A 74 21.33 -8.55 -14.90
N THR A 75 20.33 -7.71 -15.18
CA THR A 75 19.36 -7.93 -16.26
C THR A 75 19.62 -6.94 -17.39
N ASP A 76 19.44 -7.37 -18.63
CA ASP A 76 19.49 -6.47 -19.78
C ASP A 76 18.39 -5.39 -19.67
N LEU A 77 18.68 -4.22 -20.23
CA LEU A 77 17.82 -3.04 -20.12
C LEU A 77 16.45 -3.25 -20.78
N GLU A 78 16.38 -4.08 -21.82
CA GLU A 78 15.15 -4.36 -22.57
C GLU A 78 14.18 -5.20 -21.74
N THR A 79 14.66 -6.30 -21.12
CA THR A 79 13.85 -7.13 -20.21
C THR A 79 13.36 -6.34 -19.00
N ARG A 80 14.22 -5.50 -18.40
CA ARG A 80 13.82 -4.62 -17.29
C ARG A 80 12.77 -3.60 -17.74
N GLY A 81 12.97 -2.96 -18.88
CA GLY A 81 12.04 -2.00 -19.46
C GLY A 81 10.69 -2.62 -19.79
N ALA A 82 10.66 -3.81 -20.40
CA ALA A 82 9.44 -4.54 -20.72
C ALA A 82 8.62 -4.87 -19.46
N ARG A 83 9.29 -5.26 -18.36
CA ARG A 83 8.62 -5.54 -17.09
C ARG A 83 8.07 -4.28 -16.43
N ILE A 84 8.83 -3.18 -16.39
CA ILE A 84 8.35 -1.88 -15.90
C ILE A 84 7.12 -1.46 -16.71
N PHE A 85 7.20 -1.56 -18.04
CA PHE A 85 6.10 -1.22 -18.94
C PHE A 85 4.85 -2.07 -18.69
N ALA A 86 4.99 -3.38 -18.48
CA ALA A 86 3.86 -4.26 -18.18
C ALA A 86 3.16 -3.87 -16.87
N VAL A 87 3.94 -3.60 -15.80
CA VAL A 87 3.42 -3.11 -14.52
C VAL A 87 2.72 -1.76 -14.69
N ALA A 88 3.35 -0.82 -15.40
CA ALA A 88 2.82 0.51 -15.67
C ALA A 88 1.49 0.46 -16.40
N ARG A 89 1.42 -0.32 -17.48
CA ARG A 89 0.24 -0.47 -18.32
C ARG A 89 -0.92 -1.11 -17.54
N TRP A 90 -0.65 -2.10 -16.69
CA TRP A 90 -1.65 -2.67 -15.78
C TRP A 90 -2.17 -1.61 -14.80
N ASN A 91 -1.25 -0.94 -14.11
CA ASN A 91 -1.56 0.05 -13.08
C ASN A 91 -2.26 1.30 -13.63
N ALA A 92 -2.00 1.68 -14.88
CA ALA A 92 -2.67 2.77 -15.57
C ALA A 92 -4.19 2.61 -15.60
N LEU A 93 -4.68 1.37 -15.64
CA LEU A 93 -6.10 1.03 -15.64
C LEU A 93 -6.70 1.06 -14.23
N TRP A 94 -6.22 1.93 -13.34
CA TRP A 94 -6.71 2.02 -11.96
C TRP A 94 -8.22 2.28 -11.89
N GLU A 95 -8.76 3.06 -12.84
CA GLU A 95 -10.19 3.32 -12.97
C GLU A 95 -11.03 2.07 -13.24
N ALA A 96 -10.44 1.03 -13.85
CA ALA A 96 -11.11 -0.22 -14.16
C ALA A 96 -11.22 -1.17 -12.96
N ALA A 97 -10.50 -0.89 -11.87
CA ALA A 97 -10.53 -1.66 -10.63
C ALA A 97 -10.49 -3.18 -10.88
N GLN A 98 -11.48 -3.95 -10.43
CA GLN A 98 -11.52 -5.40 -10.60
C GLN A 98 -11.51 -5.87 -12.06
N PHE A 99 -11.86 -5.01 -13.02
CA PHE A 99 -11.95 -5.36 -14.43
C PHE A 99 -10.67 -5.08 -15.25
N ARG A 100 -9.54 -4.74 -14.61
CA ARG A 100 -8.26 -4.48 -15.30
C ARG A 100 -7.87 -5.60 -16.28
N ARG A 101 -8.05 -6.86 -15.85
CA ARG A 101 -7.74 -8.05 -16.68
C ARG A 101 -8.42 -8.02 -18.04
N ARG A 102 -9.61 -7.45 -18.15
CA ARG A 102 -10.42 -7.47 -19.39
C ARG A 102 -9.80 -6.65 -20.53
N PHE A 103 -8.81 -5.80 -20.25
CA PHE A 103 -8.01 -5.09 -21.26
C PHE A 103 -6.84 -5.91 -21.82
N PHE A 104 -6.57 -7.08 -21.24
CA PHE A 104 -5.47 -7.98 -21.62
C PHE A 104 -6.06 -9.32 -22.08
N HIS A 105 -6.90 -9.30 -23.11
CA HIS A 105 -7.48 -10.51 -23.72
C HIS A 105 -6.72 -10.94 -24.99
N ASP A 106 -6.79 -12.24 -25.27
CA ASP A 106 -6.09 -13.00 -26.32
C ASP A 106 -6.85 -12.98 -27.68
N ASP A 107 -8.11 -12.53 -27.72
CA ASP A 107 -9.05 -13.02 -28.77
C ASP A 107 -9.48 -12.03 -29.89
N THR A 108 -8.92 -10.82 -29.99
CA THR A 108 -9.39 -9.87 -31.04
C THR A 108 -8.35 -9.42 -32.07
N ASP A 109 -7.09 -9.81 -31.95
CA ASP A 109 -6.10 -9.64 -33.01
C ASP A 109 -5.02 -10.73 -32.89
N ALA A 110 -4.98 -11.67 -33.84
CA ALA A 110 -3.96 -12.73 -33.88
C ALA A 110 -2.52 -12.17 -34.09
N ASP A 111 -2.40 -10.90 -34.47
CA ASP A 111 -1.14 -10.17 -34.63
C ASP A 111 -0.78 -9.28 -33.42
N THR A 112 -1.66 -9.17 -32.43
CA THR A 112 -1.45 -8.31 -31.24
C THR A 112 -1.94 -8.99 -29.97
N ASP A 113 -1.34 -10.12 -29.62
CA ASP A 113 -1.58 -10.75 -28.31
C ASP A 113 -0.94 -9.89 -27.20
N ASP A 114 -1.69 -8.89 -26.74
CA ASP A 114 -1.32 -8.03 -25.62
C ASP A 114 -1.26 -8.81 -24.29
N TYR A 115 -1.90 -9.98 -24.22
CA TYR A 115 -1.81 -10.89 -23.08
C TYR A 115 -0.47 -11.64 -23.07
N ALA A 116 0.05 -12.07 -24.23
CA ALA A 116 1.43 -12.56 -24.38
C ALA A 116 2.51 -11.52 -24.08
N LYS A 117 2.15 -10.23 -23.93
CA LYS A 117 3.08 -9.19 -23.49
C LYS A 117 3.19 -9.06 -21.97
N LEU A 118 2.30 -9.67 -21.19
CA LEU A 118 2.48 -9.75 -19.74
C LEU A 118 3.53 -10.82 -19.40
N PRO A 119 4.50 -10.51 -18.53
CA PRO A 119 5.37 -11.53 -17.96
C PRO A 119 4.56 -12.69 -17.35
N PRO A 120 4.99 -13.96 -17.49
CA PRO A 120 4.20 -15.13 -17.10
C PRO A 120 3.72 -15.14 -15.64
N ASP A 121 4.49 -14.55 -14.72
CA ASP A 121 4.11 -14.41 -13.33
C ASP A 121 2.98 -13.38 -13.12
N LEU A 122 3.00 -12.26 -13.85
CA LEU A 122 1.92 -11.26 -13.82
C LEU A 122 0.66 -11.81 -14.49
N ALA A 123 0.82 -12.56 -15.59
CA ALA A 123 -0.28 -13.25 -16.28
C ALA A 123 -1.01 -14.22 -15.34
N ARG A 124 -0.27 -15.04 -14.57
CA ARG A 124 -0.87 -15.93 -13.55
C ARG A 124 -1.69 -15.19 -12.51
N ILE A 125 -1.25 -14.01 -12.08
CA ILE A 125 -2.00 -13.19 -11.12
C ILE A 125 -3.26 -12.62 -11.79
N ALA A 126 -3.12 -12.17 -13.03
CA ALA A 126 -4.24 -11.69 -13.81
C ALA A 126 -5.25 -12.82 -14.11
N ASP A 127 -4.85 -14.09 -14.15
CA ASP A 127 -5.70 -15.27 -14.44
C ASP A 127 -6.63 -15.63 -13.27
N LEU A 128 -6.46 -14.98 -12.11
CA LEU A 128 -7.33 -15.17 -10.94
C LEU A 128 -8.72 -14.56 -11.12
N GLY A 129 -8.93 -13.84 -12.23
CA GLY A 129 -10.21 -13.26 -12.61
C GLY A 129 -10.32 -11.77 -12.29
N ASP A 130 -11.56 -11.30 -12.16
CA ASP A 130 -11.86 -9.90 -11.89
C ASP A 130 -11.57 -9.58 -10.41
N ASN A 131 -10.31 -9.27 -10.10
CA ASN A 131 -9.86 -8.82 -8.78
C ASN A 131 -9.21 -7.43 -8.90
N ASN A 132 -9.48 -6.52 -7.97
CA ASN A 132 -8.89 -5.18 -7.99
C ASN A 132 -7.42 -5.24 -7.55
N ILE A 133 -6.52 -5.66 -8.45
CA ILE A 133 -5.11 -5.84 -8.15
C ILE A 133 -4.31 -4.63 -8.63
N VAL A 134 -3.42 -4.12 -7.78
CA VAL A 134 -2.41 -3.11 -8.13
C VAL A 134 -1.03 -3.72 -7.92
N PHE A 135 -0.19 -3.67 -8.94
CA PHE A 135 1.18 -4.20 -8.85
C PHE A 135 2.10 -3.15 -8.25
N ILE A 136 2.84 -3.53 -7.21
CA ILE A 136 3.86 -2.67 -6.60
C ILE A 136 5.25 -3.28 -6.84
N PRO A 137 6.18 -2.55 -7.46
CA PRO A 137 7.57 -2.98 -7.56
C PRO A 137 8.19 -3.26 -6.18
N ARG A 138 8.67 -4.49 -5.99
CA ARG A 138 9.36 -4.88 -4.77
C ARG A 138 10.81 -4.43 -4.85
N THR A 139 11.16 -3.46 -3.99
CA THR A 139 12.52 -2.96 -3.79
C THR A 139 13.09 -3.47 -2.47
N GLN A 140 14.39 -3.30 -2.23
CA GLN A 140 15.04 -3.70 -0.98
C GLN A 140 14.45 -2.95 0.21
N THR A 141 14.16 -1.66 0.04
CA THR A 141 13.61 -0.81 1.10
C THR A 141 12.08 -0.84 1.19
N ARG A 142 11.40 -1.57 0.29
CA ARG A 142 9.94 -1.53 0.12
C ARG A 142 9.42 -0.11 -0.14
N TYR A 143 10.22 0.73 -0.80
CA TYR A 143 9.91 2.14 -1.00
C TYR A 143 8.54 2.35 -1.67
N TYR A 144 8.25 1.62 -2.76
CA TYR A 144 6.99 1.80 -3.49
C TYR A 144 5.76 1.34 -2.70
N ASP A 145 5.92 0.45 -1.71
CA ASP A 145 4.82 0.08 -0.80
C ASP A 145 4.39 1.30 0.05
N TYR A 146 5.35 2.16 0.42
CA TYR A 146 5.15 3.27 1.34
C TYR A 146 5.27 4.66 0.70
N ALA A 147 5.47 4.73 -0.62
CA ALA A 147 5.64 5.99 -1.34
C ALA A 147 4.51 6.99 -1.06
N PRO A 148 3.22 6.61 -1.00
CA PRO A 148 2.15 7.51 -0.58
C PRO A 148 2.35 8.16 0.79
N LEU A 149 2.77 7.39 1.79
CA LEU A 149 2.99 7.90 3.14
C LEU A 149 4.26 8.76 3.21
N PHE A 150 5.31 8.36 2.50
CA PHE A 150 6.57 9.11 2.43
C PHE A 150 6.36 10.49 1.79
N HIS A 151 5.64 10.55 0.68
CA HIS A 151 5.39 11.80 -0.07
C HIS A 151 4.31 12.69 0.55
N LEU A 152 3.80 12.36 1.73
CA LEU A 152 3.02 13.29 2.56
C LEU A 152 3.88 14.03 3.59
N LEU A 153 5.14 13.62 3.78
CA LEU A 153 5.98 14.16 4.83
C LEU A 153 6.61 15.50 4.38
N PRO A 154 6.42 16.59 5.16
CA PRO A 154 7.07 17.84 4.86
C PRO A 154 8.58 17.73 5.09
N ARG A 155 9.34 18.60 4.42
CA ARG A 155 10.80 18.60 4.47
C ARG A 155 11.35 18.63 5.90
N ALA A 156 10.78 19.46 6.77
CA ALA A 156 11.21 19.57 8.16
C ALA A 156 11.10 18.23 8.92
N THR A 157 10.13 17.40 8.55
CA THR A 157 9.98 16.06 9.11
C THR A 157 11.05 15.11 8.54
N LEU A 158 11.29 15.14 7.22
CA LEU A 158 12.34 14.32 6.60
C LEU A 158 13.71 14.62 7.20
N ASP A 159 14.08 15.90 7.31
CA ASP A 159 15.33 16.36 7.91
C ASP A 159 15.47 15.87 9.37
N ARG A 160 14.38 15.96 10.15
CA ARG A 160 14.35 15.53 11.57
C ARG A 160 14.59 14.04 11.74
N TYR A 161 14.10 13.22 10.81
CA TYR A 161 14.21 11.76 10.87
C TYR A 161 15.35 11.21 9.99
N GLY A 162 16.12 12.08 9.34
CA GLY A 162 17.24 11.72 8.48
C GLY A 162 16.80 10.90 7.26
N LEU A 163 15.70 11.32 6.63
CA LEU A 163 15.21 10.80 5.36
C LEU A 163 15.61 11.78 4.23
N PRO A 164 15.96 11.30 3.04
CA PRO A 164 16.27 12.17 1.91
C PRO A 164 15.01 12.83 1.37
N MET A 165 15.17 13.90 0.61
CA MET A 165 14.07 14.56 -0.12
C MET A 165 14.06 14.05 -1.56
N LEU A 166 12.94 13.45 -2.00
CA LEU A 166 12.79 12.86 -3.33
C LEU A 166 11.91 13.72 -4.24
N THR A 167 12.17 13.74 -5.55
CA THR A 167 11.52 14.61 -6.58
C THR A 167 9.99 14.59 -6.63
N GLY A 168 9.36 13.53 -6.16
CA GLY A 168 7.91 13.42 -5.99
C GLY A 168 7.46 11.99 -6.23
N GLY A 169 6.36 11.60 -5.60
CA GLY A 169 5.76 10.29 -5.77
C GLY A 169 4.92 10.23 -7.03
N GLN A 170 4.80 9.03 -7.60
CA GLN A 170 3.79 8.76 -8.62
C GLN A 170 2.91 7.59 -8.15
N TRP A 171 1.59 7.76 -8.24
CA TRP A 171 0.65 6.69 -7.91
C TRP A 171 -0.44 6.51 -8.99
N PRO A 172 -0.80 5.26 -9.33
CA PRO A 172 -0.05 4.05 -8.96
C PRO A 172 1.33 4.05 -9.63
N PHE A 173 2.18 3.06 -9.30
CA PHE A 173 3.49 2.97 -9.94
C PHE A 173 3.36 2.92 -11.46
N TRP A 174 4.15 3.73 -12.15
CA TRP A 174 4.09 3.89 -13.60
C TRP A 174 5.46 3.81 -14.26
N THR A 175 6.47 4.48 -13.74
CA THR A 175 7.83 4.34 -14.27
C THR A 175 8.84 4.48 -13.16
N GLU A 176 9.96 3.78 -13.33
CA GLU A 176 11.16 3.95 -12.52
C GLU A 176 12.23 4.50 -13.46
N LEU A 177 12.36 5.82 -13.53
CA LEU A 177 13.47 6.45 -14.27
C LEU A 177 14.80 6.05 -13.64
N THR A 178 14.87 6.13 -12.30
CA THR A 178 16.03 5.73 -11.51
C THR A 178 15.57 5.05 -10.23
N ASN A 179 16.26 3.96 -9.83
CA ASN A 179 15.95 3.21 -8.62
C ASN A 179 16.24 4.08 -7.37
N PRO A 180 15.28 4.27 -6.45
CA PRO A 180 15.48 5.07 -5.23
C PRO A 180 16.29 4.36 -4.14
N ASP A 181 16.34 3.01 -4.11
CA ASP A 181 17.00 2.23 -3.05
C ASP A 181 18.44 2.69 -2.72
N PRO A 182 19.33 2.98 -3.69
CA PRO A 182 20.70 3.40 -3.40
C PRO A 182 20.82 4.70 -2.61
N TYR A 183 19.75 5.51 -2.58
CA TYR A 183 19.71 6.81 -1.91
C TYR A 183 18.95 6.77 -0.59
N LEU A 184 18.28 5.66 -0.30
CA LEU A 184 17.52 5.47 0.93
C LEU A 184 18.41 4.85 2.02
N PRO A 185 18.22 5.23 3.29
CA PRO A 185 18.99 4.66 4.39
C PRO A 185 18.63 3.19 4.60
N ALA A 186 19.57 2.39 5.10
CA ALA A 186 19.35 0.95 5.35
C ALA A 186 18.21 0.66 6.35
N ASP A 187 17.93 1.60 7.26
CA ASP A 187 16.84 1.57 8.23
C ASP A 187 15.61 2.40 7.78
N PHE A 188 15.43 2.58 6.47
CA PHE A 188 14.36 3.39 5.85
C PHE A 188 12.99 3.18 6.50
N SER A 189 12.49 1.94 6.56
CA SER A 189 11.16 1.65 7.09
C SER A 189 11.01 2.06 8.56
N GLN A 190 12.07 1.97 9.37
CA GLN A 190 12.05 2.41 10.76
C GLN A 190 12.06 3.94 10.89
N ARG A 191 12.78 4.64 10.02
CA ARG A 191 12.77 6.12 9.99
C ARG A 191 11.44 6.64 9.51
N LEU A 192 10.90 6.04 8.44
CA LEU A 192 9.60 6.38 7.88
C LEU A 192 8.48 6.13 8.90
N SER A 193 8.48 5.00 9.62
CA SER A 193 7.45 4.73 10.63
C SER A 193 7.47 5.74 11.79
N ARG A 194 8.62 6.27 12.17
CA ARG A 194 8.74 7.33 13.18
C ARG A 194 8.34 8.70 12.65
N ALA A 195 8.69 8.98 11.40
CA ALA A 195 8.31 10.22 10.73
C ALA A 195 6.80 10.30 10.51
N TRP A 196 6.20 9.20 10.06
CA TRP A 196 4.77 9.05 9.87
C TRP A 196 4.00 9.17 11.18
N GLU A 197 4.41 8.43 12.23
CA GLU A 197 3.83 8.57 13.57
C GLU A 197 3.80 10.05 14.02
N ALA A 198 4.91 10.77 13.84
CA ALA A 198 5.00 12.17 14.23
C ALA A 198 4.05 13.09 13.44
N ALA A 199 3.80 12.79 12.17
CA ALA A 199 2.87 13.53 11.32
C ALA A 199 1.42 13.32 11.80
N ILE A 200 1.03 12.09 12.10
CA ILE A 200 -0.37 11.75 12.44
C ILE A 200 -0.70 11.90 13.92
N TRP A 201 0.30 11.98 14.81
CA TRP A 201 0.11 11.87 16.26
C TRP A 201 -0.95 12.83 16.82
N ARG A 202 -0.98 14.06 16.30
CA ARG A 202 -1.93 15.09 16.76
C ARG A 202 -3.38 14.74 16.44
N HIS A 203 -3.62 13.95 15.40
CA HIS A 203 -4.95 13.46 15.04
C HIS A 203 -5.37 12.28 15.94
N LEU A 204 -4.42 11.41 16.31
CA LEU A 204 -4.67 10.26 17.18
C LEU A 204 -4.85 10.63 18.65
N MET A 205 -3.99 11.51 19.16
CA MET A 205 -3.96 11.94 20.57
C MET A 205 -3.92 13.47 20.69
N PRO A 206 -5.04 14.16 20.40
CA PRO A 206 -5.12 15.60 20.53
C PRO A 206 -4.74 16.07 21.94
N GLY A 207 -3.89 17.10 22.01
CA GLY A 207 -3.46 17.70 23.28
C GLY A 207 -2.46 16.87 24.11
N SER A 208 -2.13 15.64 23.73
CA SER A 208 -1.18 14.82 24.50
C SER A 208 0.07 14.51 23.67
N PRO A 209 1.27 14.95 24.08
CA PRO A 209 2.48 14.67 23.31
C PRO A 209 2.85 13.20 23.39
N GLN A 210 3.40 12.66 22.31
CA GLN A 210 3.84 11.26 22.19
C GLN A 210 4.77 10.82 23.33
N MET A 211 5.62 11.73 23.82
CA MET A 211 6.58 11.50 24.89
C MET A 211 5.93 11.14 26.23
N ALA A 212 4.62 11.40 26.39
CA ALA A 212 3.85 11.10 27.58
C ALA A 212 3.42 9.64 27.67
N PHE A 213 3.69 8.83 26.65
CA PHE A 213 3.32 7.43 26.57
C PHE A 213 4.57 6.55 26.50
N THR A 214 4.47 5.33 27.01
CA THR A 214 5.55 4.34 26.91
C THR A 214 5.71 3.86 25.46
N LYS A 215 6.79 3.14 25.15
CA LYS A 215 7.02 2.65 23.78
C LYS A 215 6.05 1.53 23.39
N ASP A 216 5.51 0.85 24.39
CA ASP A 216 4.60 -0.28 24.24
C ASP A 216 3.12 0.15 24.23
N ASP A 217 2.85 1.46 24.30
CA ASP A 217 1.50 2.01 24.17
C ASP A 217 0.87 1.56 22.83
N PRO A 218 -0.34 0.95 22.86
CA PRO A 218 -0.94 0.39 21.66
C PRO A 218 -1.20 1.42 20.54
N ILE A 219 -1.49 2.69 20.89
CA ILE A 219 -1.71 3.75 19.90
C ILE A 219 -0.39 4.11 19.22
N ARG A 220 0.72 4.14 19.95
CA ARG A 220 2.06 4.31 19.35
C ARG A 220 2.45 3.15 18.45
N ILE A 221 2.18 1.91 18.86
CA ILE A 221 2.45 0.73 18.02
C ILE A 221 1.65 0.81 16.72
N LEU A 222 0.36 1.15 16.80
CA LEU A 222 -0.50 1.34 15.62
C LEU A 222 0.00 2.46 14.71
N ALA A 223 0.40 3.60 15.29
CA ALA A 223 0.91 4.73 14.53
C ALA A 223 2.22 4.42 13.77
N HIS A 224 3.03 3.51 14.31
CA HIS A 224 4.24 3.00 13.64
C HIS A 224 3.96 1.95 12.56
N ASN A 225 2.77 1.35 12.52
CA ASN A 225 2.45 0.31 11.56
C ASN A 225 2.07 0.92 10.21
N LEU A 226 3.06 1.17 9.34
CA LEU A 226 2.86 1.74 8.01
C LEU A 226 1.84 0.96 7.17
N ASP A 227 1.84 -0.37 7.28
CA ASP A 227 0.94 -1.24 6.52
C ASP A 227 -0.54 -1.04 6.88
N PHE A 228 -0.83 -0.61 8.12
CA PHE A 228 -2.19 -0.21 8.52
C PHE A 228 -2.65 1.06 7.78
N TRP A 229 -1.73 1.98 7.47
CA TRP A 229 -2.04 3.28 6.89
C TRP A 229 -2.05 3.29 5.36
N VAL A 230 -1.32 2.38 4.70
CA VAL A 230 -1.25 2.30 3.23
C VAL A 230 -2.63 2.21 2.57
N PRO A 231 -3.57 1.37 3.03
CA PRO A 231 -4.88 1.32 2.41
C PRO A 231 -5.70 2.60 2.61
N ALA A 232 -5.55 3.27 3.76
CA ALA A 232 -6.30 4.47 4.07
C ALA A 232 -5.84 5.66 3.21
N VAL A 233 -4.53 5.83 3.01
CA VAL A 233 -4.01 6.88 2.11
C VAL A 233 -4.39 6.58 0.65
N THR A 234 -4.42 5.31 0.27
CA THR A 234 -4.88 4.88 -1.06
C THR A 234 -6.34 5.26 -1.30
N GLU A 235 -7.22 4.98 -0.34
CA GLU A 235 -8.64 5.34 -0.42
C GLU A 235 -8.79 6.86 -0.57
N ALA A 236 -8.07 7.65 0.24
CA ALA A 236 -8.09 9.10 0.15
C ALA A 236 -7.65 9.62 -1.24
N MET A 237 -6.62 8.98 -1.83
CA MET A 237 -6.14 9.28 -3.19
C MET A 237 -7.16 8.91 -4.25
N GLU A 238 -7.68 7.68 -4.24
CA GLU A 238 -8.71 7.25 -5.19
C GLU A 238 -9.97 8.11 -5.13
N ASP A 239 -10.43 8.46 -3.92
CA ASP A 239 -11.55 9.37 -3.72
C ASP A 239 -11.31 10.72 -4.39
N GLU A 240 -10.09 11.28 -4.27
CA GLU A 240 -9.72 12.50 -4.98
C GLU A 240 -9.78 12.32 -6.49
N MET A 241 -9.09 11.31 -7.01
CA MET A 241 -8.97 11.12 -8.46
C MET A 241 -10.31 10.82 -9.11
N ARG A 242 -11.26 10.21 -8.39
CA ARG A 242 -12.64 10.01 -8.86
C ARG A 242 -13.41 11.31 -9.07
N THR A 243 -12.95 12.44 -8.55
CA THR A 243 -13.55 13.76 -8.81
C THR A 243 -13.02 14.39 -10.10
N TRP A 244 -11.86 13.94 -10.61
CA TRP A 244 -11.18 14.58 -11.72
C TRP A 244 -11.98 14.49 -13.03
N PRO A 245 -11.92 15.52 -13.89
CA PRO A 245 -12.59 15.52 -15.19
C PRO A 245 -12.24 14.31 -16.05
N ILE A 246 -13.21 13.85 -16.83
CA ILE A 246 -13.02 12.81 -17.84
C ILE A 246 -12.52 13.47 -19.12
N ILE A 247 -11.48 12.91 -19.74
CA ILE A 247 -11.01 13.33 -21.05
C ILE A 247 -12.06 12.93 -22.10
N ASP A 248 -12.47 13.90 -22.92
CA ASP A 248 -13.32 13.60 -24.07
C ASP A 248 -12.46 12.87 -25.12
N THR A 249 -12.91 11.68 -25.50
CA THR A 249 -12.18 10.79 -26.40
C THR A 249 -13.17 10.23 -27.41
N ASP A 250 -12.71 9.89 -28.60
CA ASP A 250 -13.53 9.24 -29.63
C ASP A 250 -13.90 7.77 -29.27
N GLY A 251 -13.60 7.33 -28.04
CA GLY A 251 -13.83 5.98 -27.54
C GLY A 251 -15.29 5.69 -27.18
N PRO A 252 -15.63 4.42 -26.91
CA PRO A 252 -16.98 4.04 -26.51
C PRO A 252 -17.38 4.68 -25.17
N VAL A 253 -18.57 5.30 -25.14
CA VAL A 253 -19.16 5.92 -23.95
C VAL A 253 -20.51 5.26 -23.63
N GLY A 254 -20.74 4.96 -22.36
CA GLY A 254 -22.00 4.43 -21.85
C GLY A 254 -21.92 2.96 -21.40
N PRO A 255 -23.05 2.24 -21.32
CA PRO A 255 -23.09 0.87 -20.84
C PRO A 255 -22.18 -0.06 -21.66
N LEU A 256 -21.37 -0.87 -20.98
CA LEU A 256 -20.43 -1.76 -21.65
C LEU A 256 -21.17 -2.99 -22.22
N ARG A 257 -21.07 -3.20 -23.53
CA ARG A 257 -21.55 -4.41 -24.19
C ARG A 257 -20.41 -5.41 -24.35
N LEU A 258 -20.62 -6.63 -23.88
CA LEU A 258 -19.72 -7.75 -24.06
C LEU A 258 -19.83 -8.31 -25.49
N SER A 259 -18.84 -9.11 -25.89
CA SER A 259 -18.81 -9.75 -27.23
C SER A 259 -19.99 -10.68 -27.49
N ASN A 260 -20.59 -11.24 -26.44
CA ASN A 260 -21.81 -12.06 -26.51
C ASN A 260 -23.11 -11.21 -26.66
N GLY A 261 -23.01 -9.88 -26.69
CA GLY A 261 -24.13 -8.95 -26.83
C GLY A 261 -24.80 -8.54 -25.51
N GLU A 262 -24.42 -9.12 -24.38
CA GLU A 262 -24.93 -8.77 -23.05
C GLU A 262 -24.35 -7.45 -22.56
N ILE A 263 -25.08 -6.76 -21.69
CA ILE A 263 -24.60 -5.55 -21.02
C ILE A 263 -23.95 -5.99 -19.70
N LEU A 264 -22.72 -5.55 -19.45
CA LEU A 264 -22.10 -5.72 -18.15
C LEU A 264 -22.73 -4.73 -17.17
N GLU A 265 -23.56 -5.24 -16.26
CA GLU A 265 -24.23 -4.42 -15.25
C GLU A 265 -23.24 -3.76 -14.29
N GLY A 266 -23.57 -2.56 -13.82
CA GLY A 266 -22.76 -1.83 -12.85
C GLY A 266 -21.44 -1.29 -13.39
N VAL A 267 -21.28 -1.18 -14.71
CA VAL A 267 -20.05 -0.71 -15.37
C VAL A 267 -20.36 0.26 -16.49
N THR A 268 -19.63 1.37 -16.51
CA THR A 268 -19.72 2.40 -17.55
C THR A 268 -18.39 2.57 -18.28
N ALA A 269 -18.41 2.50 -19.60
CA ALA A 269 -17.27 2.85 -20.45
C ALA A 269 -17.22 4.36 -20.71
N GLY A 270 -16.01 4.90 -20.86
CA GLY A 270 -15.79 6.25 -21.36
C GLY A 270 -14.32 6.61 -21.37
N GLY A 271 -14.01 7.88 -21.66
CA GLY A 271 -12.63 8.36 -21.59
C GLY A 271 -12.03 8.20 -20.18
N PRO A 272 -10.70 8.05 -20.08
CA PRO A 272 -9.99 8.08 -18.81
C PRO A 272 -10.02 9.49 -18.21
N ARG A 273 -9.78 9.58 -16.91
CA ARG A 273 -9.68 10.86 -16.22
C ARG A 273 -8.38 11.58 -16.55
N VAL A 274 -8.41 12.90 -16.47
CA VAL A 274 -7.19 13.73 -16.57
C VAL A 274 -6.21 13.33 -15.48
N GLY A 275 -4.92 13.29 -15.82
CA GLY A 275 -3.86 13.11 -14.83
C GLY A 275 -3.50 14.47 -14.24
N SER A 276 -3.20 14.51 -12.94
CA SER A 276 -2.82 15.74 -12.24
C SER A 276 -2.01 15.43 -10.98
N ASP A 277 -1.64 16.50 -10.27
CA ASP A 277 -1.12 16.39 -8.92
C ASP A 277 -2.26 15.99 -8.00
N LEU A 278 -2.02 14.97 -7.16
CA LEU A 278 -2.90 14.64 -6.03
C LEU A 278 -2.71 15.67 -4.93
N TRP A 279 -1.46 16.06 -4.68
CA TRP A 279 -1.09 17.21 -3.87
C TRP A 279 0.27 17.74 -4.32
N ALA A 280 0.47 19.06 -4.14
CA ALA A 280 1.75 19.71 -4.25
C ALA A 280 1.89 20.79 -3.17
N GLY A 281 2.86 20.60 -2.28
CA GLY A 281 3.13 21.51 -1.15
C GLY A 281 2.59 21.01 0.19
N GLU A 282 3.04 21.66 1.26
CA GLU A 282 2.77 21.26 2.64
C GLU A 282 1.30 21.41 3.04
N GLU A 283 0.58 22.39 2.49
CA GLU A 283 -0.83 22.63 2.80
C GLU A 283 -1.72 21.49 2.28
N GLU A 284 -1.67 21.21 0.98
CA GLU A 284 -2.43 20.11 0.37
C GLU A 284 -2.02 18.74 0.93
N ALA A 285 -0.73 18.54 1.21
CA ALA A 285 -0.27 17.31 1.86
C ALA A 285 -0.84 17.15 3.29
N ALA A 286 -0.95 18.24 4.06
CA ALA A 286 -1.56 18.18 5.40
C ALA A 286 -3.06 17.86 5.33
N GLU A 287 -3.78 18.38 4.35
CA GLU A 287 -5.19 18.00 4.10
C GLU A 287 -5.30 16.50 3.76
N PHE A 288 -4.38 15.97 2.95
CA PHE A 288 -4.34 14.54 2.64
C PHE A 288 -3.98 13.66 3.85
N VAL A 289 -3.16 14.16 4.79
CA VAL A 289 -2.92 13.47 6.06
C VAL A 289 -4.22 13.36 6.87
N GLU A 290 -5.02 14.43 6.95
CA GLU A 290 -6.32 14.41 7.62
C GLU A 290 -7.28 13.42 6.95
N ARG A 291 -7.41 13.50 5.62
CA ARG A 291 -8.24 12.56 4.83
C ARG A 291 -7.80 11.10 5.01
N THR A 292 -6.50 10.85 5.13
CA THR A 292 -5.95 9.51 5.41
C THR A 292 -6.40 9.01 6.79
N VAL A 293 -6.40 9.87 7.81
CA VAL A 293 -6.90 9.50 9.14
C VAL A 293 -8.39 9.22 9.12
N ASP A 294 -9.17 10.02 8.39
CA ASP A 294 -10.61 9.81 8.23
C ASP A 294 -10.93 8.53 7.46
N ALA A 295 -10.18 8.22 6.40
CA ALA A 295 -10.29 6.97 5.67
C ALA A 295 -9.97 5.76 6.56
N ALA A 296 -8.92 5.83 7.38
CA ALA A 296 -8.58 4.76 8.33
C ALA A 296 -9.69 4.51 9.37
N ASP A 297 -10.48 5.55 9.71
CA ASP A 297 -11.66 5.39 10.54
C ASP A 297 -12.75 4.57 9.84
N LYS A 298 -12.98 4.82 8.55
CA LYS A 298 -13.97 4.10 7.72
C LYS A 298 -13.56 2.67 7.40
N THR A 299 -12.34 2.44 6.90
CA THR A 299 -11.88 1.13 6.39
C THR A 299 -11.15 0.26 7.41
N GLY A 300 -10.74 0.84 8.55
CA GLY A 300 -9.86 0.18 9.52
C GLY A 300 -10.35 0.19 10.98
N ARG A 301 -11.56 0.69 11.26
CA ARG A 301 -12.11 0.84 12.63
C ARG A 301 -11.16 1.60 13.57
N LEU A 302 -10.45 2.61 13.04
CA LEU A 302 -9.48 3.38 13.83
C LEU A 302 -10.11 3.93 15.11
N ARG A 303 -11.30 4.55 15.05
CA ARG A 303 -11.97 5.05 16.26
C ARG A 303 -12.23 3.96 17.28
N ASP A 304 -12.76 2.82 16.85
CA ASP A 304 -13.07 1.71 17.76
C ASP A 304 -11.79 1.21 18.44
N ILE A 305 -10.67 1.13 17.71
CA ILE A 305 -9.37 0.76 18.28
C ILE A 305 -8.92 1.80 19.30
N LEU A 306 -8.97 3.09 18.95
CA LEU A 306 -8.55 4.17 19.86
C LEU A 306 -9.41 4.19 21.13
N ASP A 307 -10.73 4.04 21.00
CA ASP A 307 -11.66 4.06 22.12
C ASP A 307 -11.55 2.80 23.00
N ALA A 308 -11.32 1.63 22.38
CA ALA A 308 -11.01 0.40 23.10
C ALA A 308 -9.71 0.54 23.92
N VAL A 309 -8.64 1.08 23.32
CA VAL A 309 -7.38 1.31 24.04
C VAL A 309 -7.61 2.32 25.17
N ARG A 310 -8.23 3.47 24.91
CA ARG A 310 -8.49 4.53 25.90
C ARG A 310 -9.31 4.04 27.09
N SER A 311 -10.28 3.16 26.87
CA SER A 311 -11.14 2.60 27.92
C SER A 311 -10.46 1.55 28.81
N HIS A 312 -9.38 0.94 28.33
CA HIS A 312 -8.63 -0.12 29.03
C HIS A 312 -7.20 0.29 29.42
N ARG A 313 -6.85 1.57 29.33
CA ARG A 313 -5.52 2.07 29.71
C ARG A 313 -5.15 1.70 31.13
N VAL A 314 -3.86 1.45 31.34
CA VAL A 314 -3.25 1.23 32.65
C VAL A 314 -2.15 2.27 32.92
N HIS A 315 -1.71 2.40 34.17
CA HIS A 315 -0.64 3.34 34.52
C HIS A 315 0.66 3.11 33.71
N ASP A 316 0.96 1.85 33.38
CA ASP A 316 2.15 1.43 32.64
C ASP A 316 2.15 1.89 31.17
N ASP A 317 1.00 2.35 30.64
CA ASP A 317 0.93 2.94 29.30
C ASP A 317 1.48 4.38 29.26
N PHE A 318 1.62 5.01 30.43
CA PHE A 318 2.10 6.39 30.56
C PHE A 318 3.56 6.45 30.96
N SER A 319 4.29 7.41 30.40
CA SER A 319 5.61 7.75 30.90
C SER A 319 5.51 8.61 32.17
N ASP A 320 6.66 8.93 32.77
CA ASP A 320 6.71 9.84 33.93
C ASP A 320 6.29 11.28 33.58
N ARG A 321 6.14 11.61 32.29
CA ARG A 321 5.78 12.97 31.86
C ARG A 321 4.29 13.25 32.06
N TRP A 322 3.99 14.52 32.27
CA TRP A 322 2.61 14.99 32.35
C TRP A 322 1.97 15.11 30.95
N SER A 323 0.68 14.78 30.85
CA SER A 323 -0.17 15.00 29.68
C SER A 323 -1.63 15.09 30.07
N HIS A 324 -2.45 15.70 29.20
CA HIS A 324 -3.90 15.74 29.38
C HIS A 324 -4.51 14.33 29.46
N ALA A 325 -4.05 13.38 28.63
CA ALA A 325 -4.52 12.00 28.70
C ALA A 325 -4.20 11.31 30.03
N LYS A 326 -3.03 11.58 30.63
CA LYS A 326 -2.65 11.04 31.94
C LYS A 326 -3.49 11.65 33.06
N GLU A 327 -3.70 12.96 33.02
CA GLU A 327 -4.57 13.68 33.96
C GLU A 327 -6.02 13.18 33.90
N ASP A 328 -6.57 13.00 32.70
CA ASP A 328 -7.92 12.47 32.50
C ASP A 328 -8.07 11.02 32.98
N PHE A 329 -7.04 10.19 32.74
CA PHE A 329 -6.96 8.84 33.29
C PHE A 329 -6.97 8.85 34.81
N ASP A 330 -6.07 9.63 35.44
CA ASP A 330 -5.98 9.74 36.90
C ASP A 330 -7.28 10.28 37.52
N ARG A 331 -7.93 11.26 36.88
CA ARG A 331 -9.24 11.78 37.30
C ARG A 331 -10.31 10.71 37.22
N THR A 332 -10.36 9.94 36.14
CA THR A 332 -11.33 8.85 35.95
C THR A 332 -11.12 7.74 36.96
N LEU A 333 -9.86 7.34 37.20
CA LEU A 333 -9.51 6.33 38.19
C LEU A 333 -9.87 6.78 39.61
N ASN A 334 -9.54 8.02 39.97
CA ASN A 334 -9.86 8.59 41.28
C ASN A 334 -11.37 8.81 41.49
N HIS A 335 -12.13 9.08 40.42
CA HIS A 335 -13.60 9.15 40.48
C HIS A 335 -14.25 7.76 40.58
N LYS A 336 -13.67 6.75 39.91
CA LYS A 336 -14.11 5.34 39.97
C LYS A 336 -13.70 4.62 41.27
N ARG A 337 -12.81 5.18 42.10
CA ARG A 337 -12.49 4.69 43.46
C ARG A 337 -13.69 4.67 44.43
N SER A 338 -14.90 5.06 44.02
CA SER A 338 -16.13 4.80 44.77
C SER A 338 -16.73 3.40 44.54
N LYS A 339 -16.32 2.63 43.51
CA LYS A 339 -16.74 1.23 43.31
C LYS A 339 -15.69 0.43 42.54
N VAL A 340 -14.85 -0.31 43.25
CA VAL A 340 -13.95 -1.30 42.64
C VAL A 340 -14.78 -2.51 42.20
N THR A 341 -14.92 -2.70 40.88
CA THR A 341 -15.31 -3.99 40.30
C THR A 341 -14.12 -4.49 39.51
N VAL A 342 -13.53 -5.60 39.95
CA VAL A 342 -12.45 -6.28 39.23
C VAL A 342 -13.11 -7.19 38.20
N THR A 343 -12.95 -6.87 36.92
CA THR A 343 -13.40 -7.72 35.81
C THR A 343 -12.17 -8.36 35.20
N PHE A 344 -12.05 -9.68 35.29
CA PHE A 344 -11.08 -10.42 34.51
C PHE A 344 -11.61 -10.54 33.08
N VAL A 345 -10.94 -9.90 32.13
CA VAL A 345 -11.19 -10.06 30.70
C VAL A 345 -10.14 -11.04 30.20
N GLU A 346 -10.59 -12.23 29.80
CA GLU A 346 -9.78 -13.13 28.99
C GLU A 346 -9.57 -12.44 27.65
N VAL A 347 -8.33 -12.03 27.37
CA VAL A 347 -7.96 -11.49 26.08
C VAL A 347 -7.65 -12.68 25.19
N ASP A 348 -8.60 -13.01 24.30
CA ASP A 348 -8.31 -13.94 23.22
C ASP A 348 -7.12 -13.39 22.43
N HIS A 349 -6.03 -14.16 22.45
CA HIS A 349 -4.78 -13.79 21.82
C HIS A 349 -5.01 -13.47 20.34
N THR A 350 -4.50 -12.30 19.94
CA THR A 350 -4.16 -11.90 18.57
C THR A 350 -5.31 -11.92 17.57
N THR A 351 -6.06 -10.81 17.48
CA THR A 351 -6.57 -10.39 16.17
C THR A 351 -5.35 -10.18 15.28
N PRO A 352 -5.15 -10.96 14.21
CA PRO A 352 -4.06 -10.70 13.28
C PRO A 352 -4.32 -9.31 12.70
N VAL A 353 -3.43 -8.37 12.97
CA VAL A 353 -3.39 -7.14 12.17
C VAL A 353 -2.90 -7.61 10.82
N HIS A 354 -3.82 -7.71 9.86
CA HIS A 354 -3.52 -8.10 8.50
C HIS A 354 -2.40 -7.18 7.98
N GLY A 355 -1.22 -7.77 7.79
CA GLY A 355 -0.16 -7.14 7.02
C GLY A 355 -0.63 -6.97 5.56
N PRO A 356 0.14 -6.23 4.75
CA PRO A 356 -0.22 -5.89 3.38
C PRO A 356 0.00 -7.06 2.43
N GLU A 357 0.31 -8.26 2.92
CA GLU A 357 0.29 -9.44 2.08
C GLU A 357 -1.14 -9.62 1.60
N THR A 358 -1.34 -9.41 0.29
CA THR A 358 -2.65 -9.46 -0.35
C THR A 358 -3.39 -10.71 0.05
N GLU A 359 -4.70 -10.61 0.25
CA GLU A 359 -5.52 -11.79 0.51
C GLU A 359 -5.37 -12.78 -0.64
N VAL A 360 -5.20 -12.29 -1.88
CA VAL A 360 -4.91 -13.10 -3.07
C VAL A 360 -3.58 -13.88 -2.95
N VAL A 361 -2.46 -13.25 -2.63
CA VAL A 361 -1.17 -13.96 -2.42
C VAL A 361 -1.24 -14.85 -1.18
N GLY A 362 -1.91 -14.41 -0.11
CA GLY A 362 -2.17 -15.23 1.07
C GLY A 362 -3.01 -16.45 0.76
N GLN A 363 -4.01 -16.34 -0.12
CA GLN A 363 -4.86 -17.44 -0.57
C GLN A 363 -4.12 -18.35 -1.56
N LEU A 364 -3.27 -17.82 -2.44
CA LEU A 364 -2.41 -18.59 -3.33
C LEU A 364 -1.36 -19.37 -2.56
N ALA A 365 -0.59 -18.70 -1.70
CA ALA A 365 0.42 -19.32 -0.88
C ALA A 365 -0.20 -20.30 0.15
N CYS A 366 -1.39 -19.99 0.67
CA CYS A 366 -2.15 -20.93 1.49
C CYS A 366 -2.65 -22.11 0.66
N SER A 367 -3.16 -21.91 -0.56
CA SER A 367 -3.57 -22.99 -1.45
C SER A 367 -2.39 -23.91 -1.76
N ASP A 368 -1.25 -23.35 -2.15
CA ASP A 368 -0.01 -24.07 -2.42
C ASP A 368 0.47 -24.81 -1.16
N PHE A 369 0.47 -24.16 0.00
CA PHE A 369 0.79 -24.79 1.27
C PHE A 369 -0.18 -25.94 1.64
N LEU A 370 -1.49 -25.75 1.43
CA LEU A 370 -2.51 -26.77 1.69
C LEU A 370 -2.30 -28.00 0.79
N THR A 371 -1.74 -27.85 -0.42
CA THR A 371 -1.38 -29.00 -1.27
C THR A 371 -0.25 -29.85 -0.68
N LEU A 372 0.66 -29.25 0.10
CA LEU A 372 1.78 -29.92 0.77
C LEU A 372 1.37 -30.64 2.06
N LEU A 373 0.24 -30.26 2.66
CA LEU A 373 -0.27 -30.91 3.86
C LEU A 373 -0.92 -32.27 3.57
N ASN A 374 -0.72 -33.23 4.47
CA ASN A 374 -1.48 -34.48 4.44
C ASN A 374 -2.98 -34.22 4.72
N PRO A 375 -3.89 -35.12 4.31
CA PRO A 375 -5.33 -34.88 4.37
C PRO A 375 -5.86 -34.46 5.75
N ARG A 376 -5.34 -35.07 6.83
CA ARG A 376 -5.78 -34.78 8.19
C ARG A 376 -5.23 -33.47 8.75
N ASP A 377 -4.11 -32.98 8.24
CA ASP A 377 -3.58 -31.66 8.62
C ASP A 377 -4.26 -30.56 7.81
N ARG A 378 -4.59 -30.83 6.54
CA ARG A 378 -5.42 -29.96 5.70
C ARG A 378 -6.79 -29.70 6.34
N GLU A 379 -7.45 -30.75 6.83
CA GLU A 379 -8.73 -30.63 7.55
C GLU A 379 -8.64 -29.72 8.79
N VAL A 380 -7.53 -29.79 9.55
CA VAL A 380 -7.30 -28.91 10.70
C VAL A 380 -7.17 -27.45 10.25
N VAL A 381 -6.43 -27.17 9.18
CA VAL A 381 -6.27 -25.81 8.65
C VAL A 381 -7.58 -25.27 8.07
N VAL A 382 -8.39 -26.11 7.40
CA VAL A 382 -9.71 -25.72 6.88
C VAL A 382 -10.68 -25.35 8.01
N VAL A 383 -10.70 -26.11 9.11
CA VAL A 383 -11.53 -25.80 10.29
C VAL A 383 -11.06 -24.52 10.97
N LEU A 384 -9.75 -24.30 11.08
CA LEU A 384 -9.19 -23.03 11.60
C LEU A 384 -9.58 -21.84 10.72
N ARG A 385 -9.55 -22.00 9.38
CA ARG A 385 -9.97 -20.97 8.41
C ARG A 385 -11.45 -20.63 8.51
N SER A 386 -12.29 -21.58 8.92
CA SER A 386 -13.72 -21.34 9.16
C SER A 386 -14.01 -20.52 10.43
N GLY A 387 -12.96 -20.06 11.13
CA GLY A 387 -13.07 -19.20 12.31
C GLY A 387 -13.07 -19.96 13.65
N VAL A 388 -12.88 -21.28 13.64
CA VAL A 388 -12.85 -22.09 14.87
C VAL A 388 -11.42 -22.16 15.39
N THR A 389 -11.08 -21.34 16.40
CA THR A 389 -9.72 -21.20 16.93
C THR A 389 -9.44 -22.02 18.19
N SER A 390 -10.49 -22.46 18.88
CA SER A 390 -10.40 -23.30 20.08
C SER A 390 -9.95 -24.72 19.71
N LEU A 391 -8.80 -25.15 20.24
CA LEU A 391 -8.31 -26.55 20.13
C LEU A 391 -9.34 -27.57 20.61
N THR A 392 -10.22 -27.11 21.51
CA THR A 392 -11.31 -27.91 22.05
C THR A 392 -12.36 -28.24 21.02
N ASP A 393 -12.75 -27.22 20.26
CA ASP A 393 -13.83 -27.30 19.30
C ASP A 393 -13.35 -27.86 17.96
N VAL A 394 -12.11 -27.55 17.55
CA VAL A 394 -11.44 -28.22 16.43
C VAL A 394 -11.36 -29.73 16.67
N GLY A 395 -11.02 -30.14 17.90
CA GLY A 395 -10.97 -31.54 18.29
C GLY A 395 -12.32 -32.24 18.18
N LYS A 396 -13.41 -31.59 18.62
CA LYS A 396 -14.77 -32.12 18.52
C LYS A 396 -15.26 -32.21 17.07
N ILE A 397 -15.03 -31.18 16.27
CA ILE A 397 -15.44 -31.10 14.86
C ILE A 397 -14.77 -32.20 14.03
N LEU A 398 -13.49 -32.47 14.29
CA LEU A 398 -12.70 -33.45 13.56
C LEU A 398 -12.70 -34.86 14.20
N GLY A 399 -13.49 -35.07 15.25
CA GLY A 399 -13.63 -36.38 15.91
C GLY A 399 -12.38 -36.86 16.67
N TYR A 400 -11.51 -35.95 17.11
CA TYR A 400 -10.34 -36.29 17.92
C TYR A 400 -10.73 -36.53 19.39
N SER A 401 -10.15 -37.57 19.97
CA SER A 401 -10.39 -37.98 21.36
C SER A 401 -9.70 -37.10 22.41
N SER A 402 -8.74 -36.23 22.03
CA SER A 402 -8.11 -35.26 22.92
C SER A 402 -7.53 -34.05 22.19
N HIS A 403 -7.46 -32.90 22.86
CA HIS A 403 -6.87 -31.66 22.32
C HIS A 403 -5.36 -31.76 22.09
N SER A 404 -4.70 -32.73 22.73
CA SER A 404 -3.29 -33.05 22.49
C SER A 404 -3.03 -33.53 21.05
N ALA A 405 -4.01 -34.22 20.43
CA ALA A 405 -3.89 -34.66 19.04
C ALA A 405 -3.92 -33.48 18.06
N VAL A 406 -4.78 -32.48 18.32
CA VAL A 406 -4.87 -31.24 17.53
C VAL A 406 -3.60 -30.40 17.71
N SER A 407 -3.14 -30.25 18.95
CA SER A 407 -1.91 -29.50 19.28
C SER A 407 -0.66 -30.08 18.60
N LYS A 408 -0.48 -31.40 18.57
CA LYS A 408 0.64 -32.05 17.87
C LYS A 408 0.60 -31.84 16.35
N ARG A 409 -0.60 -31.84 15.76
CA ARG A 409 -0.77 -31.56 14.33
C ARG A 409 -0.48 -30.09 14.01
N LEU A 410 -0.95 -29.17 14.84
CA LEU A 410 -0.63 -27.75 14.72
C LEU A 410 0.86 -27.46 14.83
N ALA A 411 1.58 -28.13 15.74
CA ALA A 411 3.03 -28.01 15.84
C ALA A 411 3.69 -28.45 14.51
N ARG A 412 3.31 -29.61 13.97
CA ARG A 412 3.82 -30.08 12.67
C ARG A 412 3.47 -29.15 11.51
N ILE A 413 2.23 -28.64 11.46
CA ILE A 413 1.79 -27.67 10.44
C ILE A 413 2.62 -26.39 10.54
N ARG A 414 2.91 -25.90 11.75
CA ARG A 414 3.78 -24.73 11.97
C ARG A 414 5.21 -24.98 11.53
N ASP A 415 5.77 -26.15 11.82
CA ASP A 415 7.12 -26.53 11.36
C ASP A 415 7.19 -26.61 9.83
N GLN A 416 6.16 -27.17 9.19
CA GLN A 416 6.06 -27.24 7.73
C GLN A 416 5.83 -25.85 7.10
N ALA A 417 5.04 -24.99 7.74
CA ALA A 417 4.83 -23.62 7.29
C ALA A 417 6.15 -22.83 7.39
N ALA A 418 6.85 -22.90 8.52
CA ALA A 418 8.16 -22.27 8.69
C ALA A 418 9.14 -22.71 7.59
N SER A 419 9.25 -24.01 7.33
CA SER A 419 10.11 -24.52 6.25
C SER A 419 9.70 -24.07 4.85
N PHE A 420 8.40 -23.93 4.58
CA PHE A 420 7.90 -23.53 3.26
C PHE A 420 8.06 -22.02 3.02
N PHE A 421 7.78 -21.20 4.03
CA PHE A 421 7.85 -19.74 3.94
C PHE A 421 9.25 -19.17 4.17
N ASP A 422 10.19 -19.92 4.78
CA ASP A 422 11.60 -19.52 4.90
C ASP A 422 12.45 -19.85 3.65
N GLU A 423 11.94 -20.70 2.74
CA GLU A 423 12.63 -21.10 1.48
C GLU A 423 12.28 -20.23 0.26
N THR A 424 11.34 -19.28 0.40
CA THR A 424 10.89 -18.36 -0.67
C THR A 424 11.30 -16.94 -0.36
#